data_AF-A0A3R8NWF8-F1
#
_entry.id   AF-A0A3R8NWF8-F1
#
_cell.length_a   1.000
_cell.length_b   1.000
_cell.length_c   1.000
_cell.angle_alpha   90.00
_cell.angle_beta   90.00
_cell.angle_gamma   90.00
#
_symmetry.space_group_name_H-M   'P 1'
#
loop_
_entity.id
_entity.type
_entity.pdbx_description
1 polymer ?
#
loop_
_entity_poly.entity_id
_entity_poly.type
_entity_poly.pdbx_seq_one_letter_code
_entity_poly.pdbx_strand_id
1 'polypeptide(L)' 'MNSPSYFAPAGGLPPQADLLTDRAVVTEAYTVIPRGVLRDIVTSNFPG' A
#
# COMPACT_ATOMS: atom_id res chain seq x y z
N MET A 1 -22.08 20.10 -7.40
CA MET A 1 -22.29 18.79 -6.77
C MET A 1 -20.92 18.26 -6.41
N ASN A 2 -20.62 18.07 -5.12
CA ASN A 2 -19.29 17.63 -4.68
C ASN A 2 -19.29 16.11 -4.61
N SER A 3 -18.71 15.46 -5.62
CA SER A 3 -18.60 14.01 -5.66
C SER A 3 -17.52 13.54 -4.67
N PRO A 4 -17.80 12.57 -3.78
CA PRO A 4 -16.79 12.08 -2.85
C PRO A 4 -15.61 11.46 -3.61
N SER A 5 -14.39 11.78 -3.18
CA SER A 5 -13.17 11.20 -3.73
C SER A 5 -12.80 9.93 -2.96
N TYR A 6 -12.60 8.83 -3.68
CA TYR A 6 -12.13 7.57 -3.12
C TYR A 6 -10.65 7.36 -3.45
N PHE A 7 -9.91 6.77 -2.53
CA PHE A 7 -8.52 6.40 -2.76
C PHE A 7 -8.43 5.13 -3.64
N ALA A 8 -7.50 5.13 -4.59
CA ALA A 8 -7.11 3.95 -5.37
C ALA A 8 -5.58 3.85 -5.41
N PRO A 9 -5.00 2.64 -5.31
CA PRO A 9 -3.56 2.46 -5.44
C PRO A 9 -3.09 2.78 -6.85
N ALA A 10 -2.03 3.60 -6.96
CA ALA A 10 -1.43 3.96 -8.23
C ALA A 10 -0.40 2.93 -8.75
N GLY A 11 0.04 1.99 -7.89
CA GLY A 11 1.12 1.07 -8.20
C GLY A 11 2.50 1.75 -8.19
N GLY A 12 3.42 1.22 -8.98
CA GLY A 12 4.80 1.69 -9.12
C GLY A 12 5.77 1.16 -8.07
N LEU A 13 7.02 1.59 -8.20
CA LEU A 13 8.11 1.32 -7.26
C LEU A 13 8.58 2.63 -6.60
N PRO A 14 8.93 2.60 -5.31
CA PRO A 14 9.49 3.79 -4.67
C PRO A 14 10.85 4.15 -5.27
N PRO A 15 11.26 5.43 -5.22
CA PRO A 15 12.61 5.85 -5.57
C PRO A 15 13.64 5.21 -4.65
N GLN A 16 14.87 5.01 -5.13
CA GLN A 16 15.96 4.42 -4.33
C GLN A 16 16.40 5.27 -3.13
N ALA A 17 16.04 6.55 -3.11
CA ALA A 17 16.31 7.47 -2.01
C ALA A 17 15.27 7.40 -0.88
N ASP A 18 14.17 6.65 -1.06
CA ASP A 18 13.17 6.49 0.00
C ASP A 18 13.75 5.78 1.21
N LEU A 19 13.31 6.21 2.39
CA LEU A 19 13.68 5.57 3.64
C LEU A 19 13.14 4.13 3.67
N LEU A 20 13.99 3.21 4.09
CA LEU A 20 13.63 1.79 4.25
C LEU A 20 12.68 1.55 5.43
N THR A 21 12.61 2.49 6.37
CA THR A 21 11.71 2.41 7.53
C THR A 21 10.31 2.86 7.16
N ASP A 22 9.31 2.01 7.41
CA ASP A 22 7.89 2.32 7.22
C ASP A 22 7.11 2.21 8.54
N ARG A 23 5.86 2.69 8.54
CA ARG A 23 4.91 2.67 9.66
C ARG A 23 4.16 1.34 9.80
N ALA A 24 4.66 0.27 9.20
CA ALA A 24 4.06 -1.05 9.33
C ALA A 24 4.25 -1.57 10.75
N VAL A 25 3.15 -1.97 11.40
CA VAL A 25 3.14 -2.47 12.78
C VAL A 25 2.22 -3.67 12.87
N VAL A 26 2.69 -4.74 13.51
CA VAL A 26 1.88 -5.91 13.85
C VAL A 26 1.95 -6.10 15.36
N THR A 27 0.80 -6.16 16.01
CA THR A 27 0.64 -6.49 17.42
C THR A 27 -0.41 -7.59 17.57
N GLU A 28 -0.52 -8.17 18.76
CA GLU A 28 -1.57 -9.17 19.03
C GLU A 28 -2.99 -8.60 18.88
N ALA A 29 -3.17 -7.30 19.14
CA ALA A 29 -4.48 -6.66 19.13
C ALA A 29 -4.81 -5.93 17.82
N TYR A 30 -3.80 -5.49 17.07
CA TYR A 30 -4.01 -4.71 15.84
C TYR A 30 -2.83 -4.79 14.86
N THR A 31 -3.12 -4.48 13.60
CA THR A 31 -2.11 -4.40 12.53
C THR A 31 -2.31 -3.11 11.72
N VAL A 32 -1.22 -2.43 11.41
CA VAL A 32 -1.17 -1.25 10.53
C VAL A 32 -0.46 -1.63 9.24
N ILE A 33 -1.18 -1.54 8.11
CA ILE A 33 -0.64 -1.75 6.77
C ILE A 33 -0.70 -0.40 6.03
N PRO A 34 0.45 0.28 5.83
CA PRO A 34 0.50 1.54 5.10
C PRO A 34 0.16 1.39 3.62
N ARG A 35 -0.38 2.44 3.00
CA ARG A 35 -0.68 2.47 1.56
C ARG A 35 0.53 2.16 0.66
N GLY A 36 1.75 2.38 1.16
CA GLY A 36 3.01 2.16 0.42
C GLY A 36 3.32 0.68 0.16
N VAL A 37 2.56 -0.24 0.76
CA VAL A 37 2.64 -1.69 0.49
C VAL A 37 2.04 -2.04 -0.87
N LEU A 38 1.10 -1.25 -1.40
CA LEU A 38 0.40 -1.51 -2.67
C LEU A 38 1.29 -1.16 -3.88
N ARG A 39 2.25 -2.03 -4.20
CA ARG A 39 3.24 -1.91 -5.29
C ARG A 39 3.04 -2.95 -6.39
N ASP A 40 3.59 -2.69 -7.57
CA ASP A 40 3.40 -3.56 -8.75
C ASP A 40 3.90 -5.00 -8.54
N ILE A 41 5.04 -5.15 -7.86
CA ILE A 41 5.70 -6.45 -7.68
C ILE A 41 5.02 -7.38 -6.65
N VAL A 42 3.99 -6.90 -5.95
CA VAL A 42 3.25 -7.69 -4.94
C VAL A 42 1.80 -7.98 -5.35
N THR A 43 1.40 -7.61 -6.57
CA THR A 43 0.05 -7.94 -7.07
C THR A 43 -0.08 -9.44 -7.34
N SER A 44 -1.14 -10.05 -6.84
CA SER A 44 -1.46 -11.46 -7.08
C SER A 44 -2.53 -11.61 -8.15
N ASN A 45 -2.40 -12.63 -8.99
CA ASN A 45 -3.44 -13.04 -9.94
C ASN A 45 -4.21 -14.24 -9.36
N PHE A 46 -5.53 -14.15 -9.34
CA PHE A 46 -6.38 -15.27 -8.97
C PHE A 46 -6.59 -16.20 -10.18
N PRO A 47 -6.58 -17.54 -10.02
CA PRO A 47 -6.85 -18.47 -11.12
C PRO A 47 -8.25 -18.29 -11.71
N GLY A 48 -8.36 -18.33 -13.04
CA GLY A 48 -9.60 -18.24 -13.81
C GLY A 48 -9.36 -18.41 -15.30
#